data_AF-A0A7C6DWZ4-F1
#
_entry.id   AF-A0A7C6DWZ4-F1
#
_cell.length_a   1.000
_cell.length_b   1.000
_cell.length_c   1.000
_cell.angle_alpha   90.00
_cell.angle_beta   90.00
_cell.angle_gamma   90.00
#
_symmetry.space_group_name_H-M   'P 1'
#
loop_
_entity.id
_entity.type
_entity.pdbx_description
1 polymer ?
#
loop_
_entity_poly.entity_id
_entity_poly.type
_entity_poly.pdbx_seq_one_letter_code
_entity_poly.pdbx_strand_id
1 'polypeptide(L)' 'MQDSLTDGAAVRCGICGRETTILFIVDRIGGKSFDLACRHRNALCPNCGDLVRDDSDRLESVMPLCRRCNPEAFAEEDDI' A
#
# COMPACT_ATOMS: atom_id res chain seq x y z
N MET A 1 15.99 -0.03 -12.95
CA MET A 1 15.32 -1.33 -13.03
C MET A 1 14.22 -1.28 -11.98
N GLN A 2 12.94 -1.32 -12.37
CA GLN A 2 11.88 -1.54 -11.38
C GLN A 2 11.94 -3.02 -11.07
N ASP A 3 12.52 -3.36 -9.92
CA ASP A 3 12.46 -4.71 -9.40
C ASP A 3 10.99 -5.09 -9.31
N SER A 4 10.61 -6.12 -10.07
CA SER A 4 9.31 -6.75 -9.94
C SER A 4 9.09 -7.06 -8.47
N LEU A 5 8.06 -6.47 -7.85
CA LEU A 5 7.73 -6.78 -6.46
C LEU A 5 7.42 -8.27 -6.35
N THR A 6 8.23 -9.00 -5.59
CA THR A 6 8.04 -10.42 -5.28
C THR A 6 8.02 -10.62 -3.77
N ASP A 7 7.52 -11.78 -3.34
CA ASP A 7 7.69 -12.20 -1.95
C ASP A 7 9.18 -12.17 -1.56
N GLY A 8 9.47 -11.69 -0.35
CA GLY A 8 10.83 -11.48 0.16
C GLY A 8 11.52 -10.19 -0.28
N ALA A 9 10.97 -9.43 -1.24
CA ALA A 9 11.58 -8.17 -1.67
C ALA A 9 11.57 -7.12 -0.55
N ALA A 10 12.67 -6.36 -0.44
CA ALA A 10 12.77 -5.24 0.47
C ALA A 10 12.02 -4.03 -0.08
N VAL A 11 11.14 -3.45 0.73
CA VAL A 11 10.26 -2.34 0.37
C VAL A 11 10.11 -1.38 1.53
N ARG A 12 9.68 -0.15 1.25
CA ARG A 12 9.27 0.81 2.28
C ARG A 12 7.77 0.70 2.53
N CYS A 13 7.37 0.52 3.78
CA CYS A 13 5.94 0.49 4.13
C CYS A 13 5.33 1.89 3.99
N GLY A 14 4.24 2.00 3.22
CA GLY A 14 3.49 3.23 3.03
C GLY A 14 2.66 3.67 4.24
N ILE A 15 2.58 2.85 5.29
CA ILE A 15 1.89 3.19 6.55
C ILE A 15 2.87 3.68 7.61
N CYS A 16 3.90 2.89 7.93
CA CYS A 16 4.83 3.22 9.03
C CYS A 16 6.16 3.80 8.56
N GLY A 17 6.40 3.91 7.25
CA GLY A 17 7.58 4.54 6.66
C GLY A 17 8.91 3.79 6.84
N ARG A 18 8.90 2.62 7.50
CA ARG A 18 10.09 1.79 7.73
C ARG A 18 10.35 0.85 6.56
N GLU A 19 11.62 0.50 6.35
CA GLU A 19 11.99 -0.61 5.48
C GLU A 19 11.51 -1.93 6.09
N THR A 20 10.97 -2.80 5.24
CA THR A 20 10.39 -4.10 5.59
C THR A 20 10.46 -5.00 4.36
N THR A 21 10.10 -6.28 4.51
CA THR A 21 9.96 -7.21 3.39
C THR A 21 8.50 -7.51 3.07
N ILE A 22 8.24 -7.87 1.81
CA ILE A 22 6.96 -8.45 1.40
C ILE A 22 6.89 -9.90 1.90
N LEU A 23 5.81 -10.26 2.61
CA LEU A 23 5.55 -11.64 3.00
C LEU A 23 4.67 -12.36 1.98
N PHE A 24 3.59 -11.71 1.55
CA PHE A 24 2.63 -12.28 0.62
C PHE A 24 2.14 -11.22 -0.37
N ILE A 25 2.05 -11.61 -1.63
CA ILE A 25 1.36 -10.87 -2.68
C ILE A 25 0.06 -11.60 -3.02
N VAL A 26 -1.07 -10.92 -2.83
CA VAL A 26 -2.40 -11.49 -3.12
C VAL A 26 -3.12 -10.59 -4.12
N ASP A 27 -3.57 -11.18 -5.22
CA ASP A 27 -4.47 -10.53 -6.19
C ASP A 27 -5.89 -10.44 -5.60
N ARG A 28 -6.45 -9.23 -5.59
CA ARG A 28 -7.78 -8.94 -5.06
C ARG A 28 -8.54 -8.03 -6.04
N ILE A 29 -9.83 -7.80 -5.78
CA ILE A 29 -10.62 -6.88 -6.59
C ILE A 29 -10.03 -5.46 -6.42
N GLY A 30 -9.61 -4.85 -7.52
CA GLY A 30 -8.99 -3.51 -7.51
C GLY A 30 -7.45 -3.50 -7.51
N GLY A 31 -6.78 -4.65 -7.42
CA GLY A 31 -5.34 -4.75 -7.63
C GLY A 31 -4.63 -5.77 -6.74
N LYS A 32 -3.31 -5.61 -6.62
CA LYS A 32 -2.48 -6.43 -5.73
C LYS A 32 -2.40 -5.83 -4.34
N SER A 33 -2.62 -6.66 -3.34
CA SER A 33 -2.31 -6.39 -1.94
C SER A 33 -0.94 -6.99 -1.58
N PHE A 34 -0.23 -6.28 -0.70
CA PHE A 34 1.11 -6.65 -0.23
C PHE A 34 1.08 -6.70 1.29
N ASP A 35 1.07 -7.91 1.84
CA ASP A 35 1.18 -8.12 3.29
C ASP A 35 2.66 -8.07 3.67
N LEU A 36 3.05 -7.11 4.51
CA LEU A 36 4.44 -6.83 4.85
C LEU A 36 4.85 -7.46 6.19
N ALA A 37 6.15 -7.68 6.39
CA ALA A 37 6.70 -8.22 7.65
C ALA A 37 6.41 -7.33 8.87
N CYS A 38 6.21 -6.02 8.66
CA CYS A 38 5.73 -5.10 9.68
C CYS A 38 4.23 -5.23 10.01
N ARG A 39 3.56 -6.28 9.51
CA ARG A 39 2.12 -6.59 9.68
C ARG A 39 1.15 -5.53 9.16
N HIS A 40 1.59 -4.75 8.18
CA HIS A 40 0.74 -3.80 7.47
C HIS A 40 0.44 -4.33 6.07
N ARG A 41 -0.83 -4.21 5.68
CA ARG A 41 -1.27 -4.45 4.31
C ARG A 41 -1.14 -3.17 3.50
N ASN A 42 -0.40 -3.24 2.41
CA ASN A 42 -0.17 -2.13 1.49
C ASN A 42 -0.72 -2.48 0.11
N ALA A 43 -0.85 -1.48 -0.74
CA ALA A 43 -1.25 -1.60 -2.12
C ALA A 43 -0.37 -0.72 -3.00
N LEU A 44 -0.21 -1.08 -4.27
CA LEU A 44 0.46 -0.20 -5.24
C LEU A 44 -0.48 0.93 -5.65
N CYS A 45 -0.02 2.17 -5.54
CA CYS A 45 -0.72 3.30 -6.13
C CYS A 45 -0.64 3.21 -7.67
N PRO A 46 -1.77 3.18 -8.40
CA PRO A 46 -1.74 3.08 -9.86
C PRO A 46 -1.17 4.34 -10.54
N ASN A 47 -1.14 5.48 -9.84
CA ASN A 47 -0.72 6.76 -10.41
C ASN A 47 0.79 7.01 -10.28
N CYS A 48 1.39 6.71 -9.11
CA CYS A 48 2.82 6.95 -8.88
C CYS A 48 3.66 5.67 -8.73
N GLY A 49 3.03 4.50 -8.56
CA GLY A 49 3.73 3.23 -8.36
C GLY A 49 4.28 3.03 -6.94
N ASP A 50 4.03 3.95 -6.01
CA ASP A 50 4.46 3.79 -4.61
C ASP A 50 3.58 2.79 -3.87
N LEU A 51 4.17 2.05 -2.91
CA LEU A 51 3.42 1.28 -1.94
C LEU A 51 2.79 2.22 -0.91
N VAL A 52 1.47 2.13 -0.79
CA VAL A 52 0.65 2.99 0.06
C VAL A 52 -0.29 2.16 0.92
N ARG A 53 -0.97 2.79 1.88
CA ARG A 53 -2.00 2.14 2.70
C ARG A 53 -3.07 1.52 1.82
N ASP A 54 -3.43 0.28 2.10
CA ASP A 54 -4.65 -0.33 1.57
C ASP A 54 -5.83 0.00 2.50
N ASP A 55 -6.72 0.87 2.05
CA ASP A 55 -7.86 1.37 2.82
C ASP A 55 -9.16 0.63 2.50
N SER A 56 -9.05 -0.61 2.00
CA SER A 56 -10.22 -1.43 1.74
C SER A 56 -10.87 -1.94 3.03
N ASP A 57 -12.18 -1.68 3.17
CA ASP A 57 -13.01 -2.23 4.25
C ASP A 57 -13.22 -3.75 4.16
N ARG A 58 -13.01 -4.32 2.97
CA ARG A 58 -13.22 -5.74 2.70
C ARG A 58 -11.90 -6.42 2.41
N LEU A 59 -11.74 -7.64 2.91
CA LEU A 59 -10.58 -8.47 2.59
C LEU A 59 -10.52 -8.84 1.11
N GLU A 60 -11.61 -8.83 0.35
CA GLU A 60 -11.59 -9.22 -1.06
C GLU A 60 -11.24 -8.07 -2.01
N SER A 61 -11.14 -6.85 -1.49
CA SER A 61 -10.84 -5.66 -2.29
C SER A 61 -9.54 -4.98 -1.85
N VAL A 62 -9.02 -4.13 -2.73
CA VAL A 62 -7.85 -3.28 -2.51
C VAL A 62 -8.21 -1.86 -2.92
N MET A 63 -7.94 -0.90 -2.04
CA MET A 63 -8.15 0.52 -2.28
C MET A 63 -6.89 1.29 -1.86
N PRO A 64 -5.96 1.55 -2.80
CA PRO A 64 -4.72 2.27 -2.49
C PRO A 64 -5.02 3.72 -2.09
N LEU A 65 -4.72 4.07 -0.85
CA LEU A 65 -4.87 5.43 -0.33
C LEU A 65 -3.53 6.16 -0.36
N CYS A 66 -3.28 6.88 -1.45
CA CYS A 66 -2.02 7.57 -1.70
C CYS A 66 -2.11 9.06 -1.36
N ARG A 67 -1.46 9.50 -0.28
CA ARG A 67 -1.43 10.92 0.12
C ARG A 67 -0.82 11.85 -0.94
N ARG A 68 0.07 11.33 -1.78
CA ARG A 68 0.68 12.11 -2.86
C ARG A 68 -0.24 12.32 -4.05
N CYS A 69 -1.05 11.31 -4.39
CA CYS A 69 -1.89 11.32 -5.59
C CYS A 69 -3.36 11.64 -5.31
N ASN A 70 -3.78 11.52 -4.06
CA ASN A 70 -5.11 11.86 -3.57
C ASN A 70 -4.97 12.56 -2.19
N PRO A 71 -4.37 13.75 -2.15
CA PRO A 71 -4.21 14.52 -0.91
C PRO A 71 -5.55 14.93 -0.29
N GLU A 72 -6.60 15.13 -1.10
CA GLU A 72 -7.93 15.52 -0.65
C GLU A 72 -8.59 14.47 0.25
N ALA A 73 -8.28 13.18 0.07
CA ALA A 73 -8.76 12.12 0.96
C ALA A 73 -8.16 12.16 2.38
N PHE A 74 -7.19 13.05 2.63
CA PHE A 74 -6.56 13.26 3.93
C PHE A 74 -6.84 14.66 4.51
N ALA A 75 -7.57 15.52 3.79
CA ALA A 75 -7.77 16.91 4.17
C ALA A 75 -8.66 17.10 5.41
N GLU A 76 -9.45 16.09 5.78
CA GLU A 76 -10.34 16.14 6.95
C GLU A 76 -9.66 15.68 8.27
N GLU A 77 -8.38 15.29 8.25
CA GLU A 77 -7.65 14.90 9.48
C GLU A 77 -6.92 16.07 10.17
N ASP A 78 -6.83 17.25 9.54
CA ASP A 78 -6.11 18.44 10.07
C ASP A 78 -7.00 19.43 10.85
N ASP A 79 -8.30 19.13 11.03
CA ASP A 79 -9.29 20.01 11.69
C ASP A 79 -9.79 19.46 13.05
N ILE A 80 -8.90 19.10 13.99
CA ILE A 80 -9.17 19.08 15.46
C ILE A 80 -7.92 19.44 16.28
#